data_AF-A0A075AXU2-F1
#
_entry.id   AF-A0A075AXU2-F1
#
_cell.length_a   1.000
_cell.length_b   1.000
_cell.length_c   1.000
_cell.angle_alpha   90.00
_cell.angle_beta   90.00
_cell.angle_gamma   90.00
#
_symmetry.space_group_name_H-M   'P 1'
#
loop_
_entity.id
_entity.type
_entity.pdbx_description
1 polymer ?
#
loop_
_entity_poly.entity_id
_entity_poly.type
_entity_poly.pdbx_seq_one_letter_code
_entity_poly.pdbx_strand_id
1 'polypeptide(L)'
;MTNIVSTADLLEMTIKTGEIPSALHSVQNSYQDLLNLRQTQIEGQRSLIKKKGQLEREIEKLNQQSQTLDERYEVINRQEMYTHIGFEAIVEEGTVKKVRVKNSIKNDVFTLKVADLNKLDEFERANYLWSLLSAKS
;
A
#
# COMPACT_ATOMS: atom_id res chain seq x y z
N MET A 1 -2.56 -52.05 44.81
CA MET A 1 -3.98 -51.73 44.54
C MET A 1 -4.14 -50.23 44.66
N THR A 2 -4.49 -49.53 43.59
CA THR A 2 -4.72 -48.08 43.64
C THR A 2 -6.18 -47.87 44.04
N ASN A 3 -6.43 -47.42 45.27
CA ASN A 3 -7.78 -47.07 45.72
C ASN A 3 -8.21 -45.81 44.96
N ILE A 4 -9.10 -45.98 43.99
CA ILE A 4 -9.75 -44.87 43.30
C ILE A 4 -10.85 -44.37 44.25
N VAL A 5 -10.56 -43.28 44.95
CA VAL A 5 -11.55 -42.56 45.76
C VAL A 5 -12.36 -41.69 44.81
N SER A 6 -13.69 -41.80 44.84
CA SER A 6 -14.53 -40.99 43.96
C SER A 6 -14.53 -39.53 44.41
N THR A 7 -14.81 -38.61 43.48
CA THR A 7 -14.97 -37.18 43.81
C THR A 7 -16.11 -36.94 44.81
N ALA A 8 -17.12 -37.80 44.83
CA ALA A 8 -18.21 -37.77 45.81
C ALA A 8 -17.71 -38.13 47.22
N ASP A 9 -16.87 -39.16 47.34
CA ASP A 9 -16.29 -39.58 48.62
C ASP A 9 -15.34 -38.51 49.20
N LEU A 10 -14.56 -37.84 48.34
CA LEU A 10 -13.69 -36.73 48.75
C LEU A 10 -14.50 -35.52 49.25
N LEU A 11 -15.63 -35.22 48.61
CA LEU A 11 -16.55 -34.15 49.03
C LEU A 11 -17.20 -34.47 50.37
N GLU A 12 -17.67 -35.70 50.56
CA GLU A 12 -18.27 -36.15 51.81
C GLU A 12 -17.24 -36.14 52.96
N MET A 13 -15.98 -36.48 52.66
CA MET A 13 -14.87 -36.38 53.61
C MET A 13 -14.60 -34.92 53.99
N THR A 14 -14.57 -34.02 53.00
CA THR A 14 -14.39 -32.56 53.21
C THR A 14 -15.48 -31.98 54.12
N ILE A 15 -16.73 -32.40 53.91
CA ILE A 15 -17.89 -31.95 54.71
C ILE A 15 -17.81 -32.48 56.15
N LYS A 16 -17.32 -33.71 56.35
CA LYS A 16 -17.20 -34.34 57.68
C LYS A 16 -15.98 -33.85 58.47
N THR A 17 -14.85 -33.58 57.83
CA THR A 17 -13.60 -33.18 58.51
C THR A 17 -13.40 -31.67 58.55
N GLY A 18 -14.08 -30.91 57.69
CA GLY A 18 -13.83 -29.49 57.49
C GLY A 18 -12.52 -29.17 56.76
N GLU A 19 -11.76 -30.19 56.37
CA GLU A 19 -10.47 -30.07 55.69
C GLU A 19 -10.59 -30.49 54.22
N ILE A 20 -10.10 -29.65 53.30
CA ILE A 20 -10.09 -29.97 51.87
C ILE A 20 -8.98 -31.00 51.60
N PRO A 21 -9.31 -32.18 51.02
CA PRO A 21 -8.33 -33.19 50.68
C PRO A 21 -7.25 -32.65 49.75
N SER A 22 -6.00 -33.03 49.96
CA SER A 22 -4.86 -32.62 49.13
C SER A 22 -5.03 -32.92 47.63
N ALA A 23 -5.81 -33.95 47.29
CA ALA A 23 -6.18 -34.30 45.91
C ALA A 23 -7.11 -33.26 45.24
N LEU A 24 -7.95 -32.54 46.01
CA LEU A 24 -8.77 -31.44 45.49
C LEU A 24 -7.92 -30.19 45.24
N HIS A 25 -6.91 -29.93 46.09
CA HIS A 25 -5.95 -28.85 45.86
C HIS A 25 -5.11 -29.07 44.59
N SER A 26 -4.68 -30.30 44.30
CA SER A 26 -3.91 -30.60 43.08
C SER A 26 -4.74 -30.41 41.80
N VAL A 27 -6.03 -30.74 41.83
CA VAL A 27 -6.97 -30.49 40.73
C VAL A 27 -7.21 -28.98 40.55
N GLN A 28 -7.39 -28.24 41.65
CA GLN A 28 -7.56 -26.79 41.60
C GLN A 28 -6.32 -26.08 41.02
N ASN A 29 -5.12 -26.50 41.42
CA ASN A 29 -3.87 -25.98 40.86
C ASN A 29 -3.74 -26.29 39.37
N SER A 30 -4.02 -27.54 38.98
CA SER A 30 -3.99 -27.96 37.57
C SER A 30 -4.99 -27.18 36.71
N TYR A 31 -6.17 -26.87 37.25
CA TYR A 31 -7.16 -26.04 36.57
C TYR A 31 -6.68 -24.58 36.45
N GLN A 32 -6.08 -24.02 37.49
CA GLN A 32 -5.52 -22.68 37.46
C GLN A 32 -4.38 -22.56 36.43
N ASP A 33 -3.52 -23.58 36.32
CA ASP A 33 -2.45 -23.64 35.32
C ASP A 33 -3.02 -23.67 33.89
N LEU A 34 -4.10 -24.43 33.66
CA LEU A 34 -4.80 -24.46 32.37
C LEU A 34 -5.41 -23.10 32.01
N LEU A 35 -6.00 -22.39 32.98
CA LEU A 35 -6.53 -21.04 32.77
C LEU A 35 -5.40 -20.06 32.42
N ASN A 36 -4.28 -20.12 33.13
CA ASN A 36 -3.12 -19.28 32.87
C ASN A 36 -2.55 -19.55 31.46
N LEU A 37 -2.42 -20.82 31.07
CA LEU A 37 -1.95 -21.21 29.73
C LEU A 37 -2.87 -20.69 28.62
N ARG A 38 -4.19 -20.82 28.80
CA ARG A 38 -5.20 -20.26 27.88
C ARG A 38 -5.05 -18.75 27.75
N GLN A 39 -4.87 -18.05 28.87
CA GLN A 39 -4.71 -16.60 28.90
C GLN A 39 -3.46 -16.16 28.12
N THR A 40 -2.32 -16.82 28.34
CA THR A 40 -1.08 -16.57 27.58
C THR A 40 -1.25 -16.82 26.08
N GLN A 41 -1.94 -17.90 25.69
CA GLN A 41 -2.23 -18.18 24.28
C GLN A 41 -3.09 -17.08 23.64
N ILE A 42 -4.13 -16.61 24.34
CA ILE A 42 -4.99 -15.52 23.87
C ILE A 42 -4.19 -14.22 23.70
N GLU A 43 -3.31 -13.90 24.65
CA GLU A 43 -2.44 -12.73 24.56
C GLU A 43 -1.47 -12.81 23.38
N GLY A 44 -0.87 -13.98 23.15
CA GLY A 44 -0.05 -14.25 21.97
C GLY A 44 -0.80 -14.04 20.66
N GLN A 45 -2.02 -14.59 20.55
CA GLN A 45 -2.87 -14.41 19.37
C GLN A 45 -3.27 -12.95 19.15
N ARG A 46 -3.63 -12.21 20.21
CA ARG A 46 -3.94 -10.77 20.13
C ARG A 46 -2.74 -9.96 19.64
N SER A 47 -1.54 -10.28 20.08
CA SER A 47 -0.30 -9.63 19.61
C SER A 47 -0.06 -9.87 18.11
N LEU A 48 -0.26 -11.10 17.64
CA LEU A 48 -0.14 -11.45 16.22
C LEU A 48 -1.16 -10.70 15.35
N ILE A 49 -2.42 -10.60 15.80
CA ILE A 49 -3.47 -9.83 15.10
C ILE A 49 -3.07 -8.36 14.97
N LYS A 50 -2.54 -7.75 16.04
CA LYS A 50 -2.06 -6.35 15.99
C LYS A 50 -0.94 -6.17 14.97
N LYS A 51 0.05 -7.07 14.97
CA LYS A 51 1.14 -7.04 13.97
C LYS A 51 0.62 -7.20 12.55
N LYS A 52 -0.33 -8.11 12.32
CA LYS A 52 -0.99 -8.29 11.02
C LYS A 52 -1.64 -6.98 10.53
N GLY A 53 -2.43 -6.32 11.38
CA GLY A 53 -3.06 -5.03 11.03
C GLY A 53 -2.07 -3.85 10.87
N GLN A 54 -0.85 -3.97 11.39
CA GLN A 54 0.22 -3.01 11.09
C GLN A 54 0.81 -3.28 9.69
N LEU A 55 1.11 -4.54 9.37
CA LEU A 55 1.64 -4.95 8.07
C LEU A 55 0.66 -4.65 6.93
N GLU A 56 -0.64 -4.89 7.10
CA GLU A 56 -1.66 -4.55 6.09
C GLU A 56 -1.68 -3.06 5.77
N ARG A 57 -1.49 -2.19 6.76
CA ARG A 57 -1.40 -0.73 6.55
C ARG A 57 -0.11 -0.32 5.84
N GLU A 58 0.99 -1.02 6.10
CA GLU A 58 2.26 -0.77 5.43
C GLU A 58 2.20 -1.20 3.95
N ILE A 59 1.56 -2.33 3.65
CA ILE A 59 1.30 -2.78 2.27
C ILE A 59 0.45 -1.75 1.52
N GLU A 60 -0.63 -1.25 2.13
CA GLU A 60 -1.47 -0.23 1.49
C GLU A 60 -0.69 1.04 1.16
N LYS A 61 0.18 1.50 2.07
CA LYS A 61 1.06 2.65 1.82
C LYS A 61 2.03 2.40 0.67
N LEU A 62 2.62 1.21 0.59
CA LEU A 62 3.52 0.83 -0.51
C LEU A 62 2.77 0.77 -1.85
N ASN A 63 1.54 0.25 -1.87
CA ASN A 63 0.70 0.22 -3.08
C ASN A 63 0.41 1.64 -3.60
N GLN A 64 0.05 2.56 -2.72
CA GLN A 64 -0.18 3.97 -3.10
C GLN A 64 1.09 4.64 -3.66
N GLN A 65 2.25 4.33 -3.08
CA GLN A 65 3.54 4.79 -3.61
C GLN A 65 3.85 4.20 -4.98
N SER A 66 3.54 2.92 -5.20
CA SER A 66 3.72 2.26 -6.52
C SER A 66 2.85 2.92 -7.58
N GLN A 67 1.57 3.16 -7.31
CA GLN A 67 0.67 3.84 -8.26
C GLN A 67 1.18 5.23 -8.64
N THR A 68 1.67 5.99 -7.66
CA THR A 68 2.25 7.32 -7.90
C THR A 68 3.49 7.24 -8.82
N LEU A 69 4.30 6.19 -8.68
CA LEU A 69 5.47 5.97 -9.53
C LEU A 69 5.08 5.55 -10.95
N ASP A 70 4.10 4.67 -11.10
CA ASP A 70 3.59 4.25 -12.40
C ASP A 70 3.03 5.44 -13.20
N GLU A 71 2.24 6.31 -12.55
CA GLU A 71 1.74 7.55 -13.15
C GLU A 71 2.89 8.48 -13.59
N ARG A 72 3.91 8.65 -12.75
CA ARG A 72 5.10 9.45 -13.10
C ARG A 72 5.85 8.86 -14.28
N TYR A 73 5.97 7.54 -14.34
CA TYR A 73 6.63 6.85 -15.43
C TYR A 73 5.87 7.03 -16.75
N GLU A 74 4.54 6.95 -16.74
CA GLU A 74 3.70 7.21 -17.91
C GLU A 74 3.87 8.65 -18.43
N VAL A 75 3.99 9.64 -17.54
CA VAL A 75 4.26 11.04 -17.90
C VAL A 75 5.62 11.18 -18.58
N ILE A 76 6.67 10.58 -18.01
CA ILE A 76 8.03 10.60 -18.59
C ILE A 76 8.03 9.93 -19.97
N ASN A 77 7.44 8.75 -20.09
CA ASN A 77 7.40 8.00 -21.35
C ASN A 77 6.64 8.78 -22.45
N ARG A 78 5.52 9.44 -22.11
CA ARG A 78 4.83 10.34 -23.04
C ARG A 78 5.71 11.52 -23.45
N GLN A 79 6.42 12.14 -22.51
CA GLN A 79 7.31 13.25 -22.80
C GLN A 79 8.48 12.84 -23.71
N GLU A 80 9.06 11.66 -23.49
CA GLU A 80 10.08 11.08 -24.36
C GLU A 80 9.53 10.82 -25.77
N MET A 81 8.34 10.23 -25.88
CA MET A 81 7.67 9.99 -27.16
C MET A 81 7.46 11.31 -27.93
N TYR A 82 6.94 12.35 -27.28
CA TYR A 82 6.76 13.66 -27.92
C TYR A 82 8.10 14.27 -28.35
N THR A 83 9.13 14.16 -27.51
CA THR A 83 10.48 14.63 -27.85
C THR A 83 11.04 13.89 -29.06
N HIS A 84 10.82 12.57 -29.15
CA HIS A 84 11.24 11.75 -30.28
C HIS A 84 10.52 12.13 -31.58
N ILE A 85 9.23 12.46 -31.51
CA ILE A 85 8.45 12.98 -32.64
C ILE A 85 8.91 14.38 -33.07
N GLY A 86 9.61 15.10 -32.19
CA GLY A 86 10.17 16.43 -32.47
C GLY A 86 9.53 17.56 -31.65
N PHE A 87 8.67 17.27 -30.68
CA PHE A 87 8.05 18.25 -29.81
C PHE A 87 8.78 18.37 -28.47
N GLU A 88 9.26 19.56 -28.15
CA GLU A 88 9.92 19.87 -26.88
C GLU A 88 9.17 21.00 -26.15
N ALA A 89 8.71 20.75 -24.93
CA ALA A 89 8.15 21.79 -24.07
C ALA A 89 9.27 22.57 -23.38
N ILE A 90 9.22 23.91 -23.46
CA ILE A 90 10.15 24.80 -22.74
C ILE A 90 9.41 25.36 -21.53
N VAL A 91 9.84 24.91 -20.36
CA VAL A 91 9.29 25.28 -19.05
C VAL A 91 10.10 26.42 -18.46
N GLU A 92 9.42 27.49 -18.04
CA GLU A 92 10.00 28.60 -17.29
C GLU A 92 9.15 28.76 -16.01
N GLU A 93 9.80 28.79 -14.83
CA GLU A 93 9.12 28.89 -13.52
C GLU A 93 8.05 27.81 -13.28
N GLY A 94 8.29 26.58 -13.73
CA GLY A 94 7.37 25.45 -13.55
C GLY A 94 6.15 25.46 -14.48
N THR A 95 6.05 26.40 -15.42
CA THR A 95 4.97 26.46 -16.41
C THR A 95 5.52 26.36 -17.84
N VAL A 96 4.84 25.62 -18.73
CA VAL A 96 5.22 25.59 -20.16
C VAL A 96 4.95 26.97 -20.77
N LYS A 97 5.99 27.66 -21.23
CA LYS A 97 5.87 28.99 -21.87
C LYS A 97 6.01 28.93 -23.39
N LYS A 98 6.82 27.99 -23.90
CA LYS A 98 7.08 27.82 -25.32
C LYS A 98 7.06 26.33 -25.69
N VAL A 99 6.75 26.05 -26.95
CA VAL A 99 6.89 24.73 -27.56
C VAL A 99 7.89 24.86 -28.69
N ARG A 100 8.90 24.02 -28.69
CA ARG A 100 9.84 23.88 -29.80
C ARG A 100 9.44 22.67 -30.63
N VAL A 101 9.37 22.85 -31.94
CA VAL A 101 9.08 21.80 -32.92
C VAL A 101 10.31 21.63 -33.80
N LYS A 102 10.91 20.43 -33.77
CA LYS A 102 12.08 20.05 -34.55
C LYS A 102 11.64 19.14 -35.68
N ASN A 103 11.77 19.59 -36.91
CA ASN A 103 11.58 18.75 -38.07
C ASN A 103 12.92 18.10 -38.45
N SER A 104 13.12 16.86 -38.02
CA SER A 104 14.38 16.13 -38.24
C SER A 104 14.68 15.83 -39.72
N ILE A 105 13.63 15.76 -40.56
CA ILE A 105 13.77 15.50 -42.00
C ILE A 105 14.36 16.72 -42.71
N LYS A 106 13.92 17.92 -42.32
CA LYS A 106 14.37 19.19 -42.92
C LYS A 106 15.47 19.91 -42.15
N ASN A 107 15.79 19.46 -40.94
CA ASN A 107 16.67 20.15 -40.00
C ASN A 107 16.16 21.55 -39.60
N ASP A 108 14.84 21.76 -39.64
CA ASP A 108 14.18 23.00 -39.24
C ASP A 108 13.80 22.98 -37.76
N VAL A 109 13.90 24.12 -37.10
CA VAL A 109 13.53 24.29 -35.69
C VAL A 109 12.63 25.51 -35.53
N PHE A 110 11.39 25.26 -35.10
CA PHE A 110 10.40 26.30 -34.80
C PHE A 110 10.28 26.45 -33.28
N THR A 111 10.23 27.68 -32.78
CA THR A 111 9.94 27.95 -31.35
C THR A 111 8.71 28.85 -31.26
N LEU A 112 7.65 28.33 -30.65
CA LEU A 112 6.33 28.95 -30.60
C LEU A 112 5.99 29.30 -29.16
N LYS A 113 5.43 30.48 -28.90
CA LYS A 113 4.92 30.84 -27.57
C LYS A 113 3.58 30.16 -27.34
N VAL A 114 3.39 29.56 -26.17
CA VAL A 114 2.12 28.93 -25.79
C VAL A 114 0.98 29.96 -25.81
N ALA A 115 1.25 31.21 -25.42
CA ALA A 115 0.26 32.29 -25.47
C ALA A 115 -0.30 32.55 -26.89
N ASP A 116 0.50 32.34 -27.93
CA ASP A 116 0.05 32.50 -29.32
C ASP A 116 -0.71 31.24 -29.80
N LEU A 117 -0.26 30.05 -29.39
CA LEU A 117 -0.95 28.79 -29.67
C LEU A 117 -2.32 28.69 -28.99
N ASN A 118 -2.49 29.33 -27.83
CA ASN A 118 -3.76 29.38 -27.10
C ASN A 118 -4.80 30.30 -27.73
N LYS A 119 -4.43 31.09 -28.76
CA LYS A 119 -5.39 31.85 -29.58
C LYS A 119 -6.13 30.97 -30.58
N LEU A 120 -5.57 29.80 -30.89
CA LEU A 120 -6.16 28.79 -31.75
C LEU A 120 -6.99 27.82 -30.89
N ASP A 121 -8.05 27.25 -31.46
CA ASP A 121 -8.73 26.14 -30.83
C ASP A 121 -7.84 24.88 -30.80
N GLU A 122 -8.28 23.83 -30.08
CA GLU A 122 -7.48 22.62 -29.90
C GLU A 122 -7.19 21.89 -31.22
N PHE A 123 -8.16 21.83 -32.14
CA PHE A 123 -8.04 21.15 -33.42
C PHE A 123 -7.13 21.94 -34.37
N GLU A 124 -7.32 23.26 -34.46
CA GLU A 124 -6.48 24.15 -35.25
C GLU A 124 -5.03 24.14 -34.75
N ARG A 125 -4.82 24.22 -33.43
CA ARG A 125 -3.49 24.15 -32.81
C ARG A 125 -2.80 22.83 -33.12
N ALA A 126 -3.51 21.70 -33.01
CA ALA A 126 -2.95 20.40 -33.34
C ALA A 126 -2.55 20.33 -34.82
N ASN A 127 -3.43 20.71 -35.74
CA ASN A 127 -3.13 20.72 -37.18
C ASN A 127 -1.95 21.63 -37.52
N TYR A 128 -1.88 22.82 -36.91
CA TYR A 128 -0.77 23.73 -37.10
C TYR A 128 0.56 23.10 -36.65
N LEU A 129 0.61 22.54 -35.44
CA LEU A 129 1.80 21.88 -34.92
C LEU A 129 2.23 20.67 -35.78
N TRP A 130 1.28 19.84 -36.22
CA TRP A 130 1.56 18.73 -37.14
C TRP A 130 2.06 19.20 -38.51
N SER A 131 1.52 20.30 -39.03
CA SER A 131 1.95 20.87 -40.31
C SER A 131 3.42 21.28 -40.30
N LEU A 132 3.95 21.73 -39.15
CA LEU A 132 5.37 22.08 -39.01
C LEU A 132 6.28 20.84 -39.06
N LEU A 133 5.78 19.67 -38.65
CA LEU A 133 6.48 18.40 -38.80
C LEU A 133 6.35 17.82 -40.22
N SER A 134 5.21 18.04 -40.89
CA SER A 134 4.89 17.40 -42.18
C SER A 134 5.04 18.31 -43.40
N ALA A 135 5.44 19.57 -43.24
CA ALA A 135 5.54 20.52 -44.36
C ALA A 135 6.37 19.89 -45.49
N LYS A 136 5.78 19.75 -46.69
CA LYS A 136 6.48 19.21 -47.87
C LYS A 136 7.51 20.21 -48.41
N SER A 137 8.50 19.68 -49.13
CA SER A 137 9.52 20.42 -49.88
C SER A 137 8.91 21.33 -50.92
#